data_AF-A0A383E1M4-F1
#
_entry.id   AF-A0A383E1M4-F1
#
_cell.length_a   1.000
_cell.length_b   1.000
_cell.length_c   1.000
_cell.angle_alpha   90.00
_cell.angle_beta   90.00
_cell.angle_gamma   90.00
#
_symmetry.space_group_name_H-M   'P 1'
#
loop_
_entity.id
_entity.type
_entity.pdbx_description
1 polymer ?
#
loop_
_entity_poly.entity_id
_entity_poly.type
_entity_poly.pdbx_seq_one_letter_code
_entity_poly.pdbx_strand_id
1 'polypeptide(L)'
;MKKILIILLFITSPLQAEKIEQLSWYNLQELLEDDKLTYKIIKSCVSLNSAVTELIKEEHPDLANEFFKSANYLYPFGILVLKKIKKINNKEAEKEFLSSVDSLTNDYMDFMRQNGVINQSFINGTFLGDDLNFCNEIRSAIEITISESSKN
;
A
#
# COMPACT_ATOMS: atom_id res chain seq x y z
N MET A 1 18.95 -52.42 4.71
CA MET A 1 19.45 -51.05 4.41
C MET A 1 18.29 -50.09 4.52
N LYS A 2 18.43 -49.07 5.38
CA LYS A 2 17.34 -48.27 5.94
C LYS A 2 16.66 -47.40 4.87
N LYS A 3 15.32 -47.45 4.84
CA LYS A 3 14.46 -46.55 4.07
C LYS A 3 14.60 -45.13 4.65
N ILE A 4 15.00 -44.16 3.84
CA ILE A 4 14.96 -42.75 4.23
C ILE A 4 13.57 -42.24 3.87
N LEU A 5 12.72 -42.04 4.88
CA LEU A 5 11.47 -41.29 4.75
C LEU A 5 11.83 -39.81 4.87
N ILE A 6 11.76 -39.05 3.78
CA ILE A 6 11.85 -37.59 3.82
C ILE A 6 10.44 -37.09 4.14
N ILE A 7 10.18 -36.80 5.42
CA ILE A 7 8.97 -36.07 5.83
C ILE A 7 9.30 -34.59 5.66
N LEU A 8 8.83 -33.98 4.58
CA LEU A 8 8.88 -32.54 4.38
C LEU A 8 7.80 -31.91 5.27
N LEU A 9 8.21 -31.45 6.45
CA LEU A 9 7.37 -30.65 7.35
C LEU A 9 7.26 -29.22 6.79
N PHE A 10 6.26 -28.99 5.94
CA PHE A 10 5.77 -27.63 5.65
C PHE A 10 5.01 -27.13 6.88
N ILE A 11 5.70 -26.41 7.75
CA ILE A 11 5.05 -25.60 8.79
C ILE A 11 4.98 -24.16 8.26
N THR A 12 4.12 -23.91 7.27
CA THR A 12 3.73 -22.54 6.96
C THR A 12 2.55 -22.22 7.88
N SER A 13 2.82 -21.50 8.96
CA SER A 13 1.78 -20.74 9.66
C SER A 13 1.02 -19.93 8.61
N PRO A 14 -0.32 -19.91 8.60
CA PRO A 14 -1.04 -18.96 7.76
C PRO A 14 -0.76 -17.58 8.35
N LEU A 15 0.29 -16.92 7.88
CA LEU A 15 0.31 -15.47 7.88
C LEU A 15 -0.91 -15.14 7.01
N GLN A 16 -2.02 -14.76 7.64
CA GLN A 16 -3.20 -14.31 6.91
C GLN A 16 -2.77 -13.04 6.18
N ALA A 17 -2.34 -13.20 4.93
CA ALA A 17 -2.06 -12.10 4.02
C ALA A 17 -3.29 -11.20 4.03
N GLU A 18 -3.08 -9.90 4.19
CA GLU A 18 -4.18 -8.95 4.10
C GLU A 18 -4.71 -9.03 2.67
N LYS A 19 -6.01 -9.27 2.50
CA LYS A 19 -6.58 -9.41 1.16
C LYS A 19 -6.43 -8.07 0.44
N ILE A 20 -5.72 -8.06 -0.67
CA ILE A 20 -5.67 -6.90 -1.56
C ILE A 20 -7.06 -6.66 -2.12
N GLU A 21 -7.54 -5.44 -1.97
CA GLU A 21 -8.82 -4.99 -2.48
C GLU A 21 -8.63 -3.86 -3.49
N GLN A 22 -9.50 -3.81 -4.49
CA GLN A 22 -9.54 -2.75 -5.47
C GLN A 22 -9.98 -1.43 -4.81
N LEU A 23 -9.18 -0.38 -4.98
CA LEU A 23 -9.37 0.94 -4.37
C LEU A 23 -10.19 1.88 -5.26
N SER A 24 -10.07 1.73 -6.57
CA SER A 24 -10.71 2.58 -7.59
C SER A 24 -12.25 2.55 -7.60
N TRP A 25 -12.89 1.80 -6.72
CA TRP A 25 -14.35 1.84 -6.52
C TRP A 25 -14.82 2.91 -5.53
N TYR A 26 -13.94 3.44 -4.69
CA TYR A 26 -14.28 4.47 -3.73
C TYR A 26 -14.17 5.86 -4.36
N ASN A 27 -15.02 6.79 -3.93
CA ASN A 27 -14.91 8.20 -4.33
C ASN A 27 -14.30 9.05 -3.19
N LEU A 28 -13.80 10.22 -3.56
CA LEU A 28 -13.13 11.13 -2.61
C LEU A 28 -14.07 11.64 -1.50
N GLN A 29 -15.37 11.78 -1.79
CA GLN A 29 -16.33 12.29 -0.81
C GLN A 29 -16.54 11.31 0.36
N GLU A 30 -16.71 10.03 0.06
CA GLU A 30 -16.80 8.96 1.06
C GLU A 30 -15.56 8.91 1.95
N LEU A 31 -14.40 9.21 1.38
CA LEU A 31 -13.15 9.26 2.13
C LEU A 31 -13.21 10.31 3.24
N LEU A 32 -13.64 11.52 2.91
CA LEU A 32 -13.68 12.64 3.87
C LEU A 32 -14.62 12.40 5.05
N GLU A 33 -15.62 11.53 4.90
CA GLU A 33 -16.65 11.27 5.89
C GLU A 33 -16.33 10.09 6.82
N ASP A 34 -15.50 9.14 6.39
CA ASP A 34 -15.12 7.95 7.16
C ASP A 34 -13.61 7.87 7.39
N ASP A 35 -13.19 8.14 8.62
CA ASP A 35 -11.78 8.03 9.03
C ASP A 35 -11.22 6.62 8.82
N LYS A 36 -12.00 5.56 9.06
CA LYS A 36 -11.52 4.18 8.90
C LYS A 36 -11.31 3.86 7.43
N LEU A 37 -12.22 4.32 6.56
CA LEU A 37 -12.04 4.20 5.13
C LEU A 37 -10.83 5.01 4.66
N THR A 38 -10.69 6.26 5.13
CA THR A 38 -9.50 7.09 4.88
C THR A 38 -8.22 6.35 5.25
N TYR A 39 -8.15 5.81 6.46
CA TYR A 39 -6.99 5.07 6.92
C TYR A 39 -6.68 3.87 6.01
N LYS A 40 -7.69 3.08 5.65
CA LYS A 40 -7.55 1.93 4.76
C LYS A 40 -7.01 2.33 3.39
N ILE A 41 -7.57 3.36 2.76
CA ILE A 41 -7.16 3.84 1.45
C ILE A 41 -5.75 4.41 1.50
N ILE A 42 -5.44 5.29 2.45
CA ILE A 42 -4.10 5.88 2.56
C ILE A 42 -3.05 4.81 2.81
N LYS A 43 -3.31 3.85 3.72
CA LYS A 43 -2.44 2.69 3.93
C LYS A 43 -2.21 1.92 2.63
N SER A 44 -3.29 1.61 1.90
CA SER A 44 -3.22 0.83 0.67
C SER A 44 -2.45 1.58 -0.43
N CYS A 45 -2.66 2.89 -0.57
CA CYS A 45 -1.92 3.72 -1.52
C CYS A 45 -0.44 3.81 -1.20
N VAL A 46 -0.08 3.97 0.08
CA VAL A 46 1.32 3.96 0.52
C VAL A 46 1.94 2.59 0.20
N SER A 47 1.29 1.50 0.59
CA SER A 47 1.79 0.14 0.35
C SER A 47 1.92 -0.20 -1.14
N LEU A 48 0.94 0.19 -1.96
CA LEU A 48 0.95 -0.04 -3.41
C LEU A 48 2.10 0.71 -4.08
N ASN A 49 2.27 2.01 -3.78
CA ASN A 49 3.37 2.79 -4.33
C ASN A 49 4.73 2.24 -3.88
N SER A 50 4.88 1.87 -2.60
CA SER A 50 6.10 1.22 -2.09
C SER A 50 6.40 -0.10 -2.78
N ALA A 51 5.39 -0.93 -3.03
CA ALA A 51 5.54 -2.21 -3.73
C ALA A 51 6.07 -2.00 -5.15
N VAL A 52 5.50 -1.04 -5.88
CA VAL A 52 5.98 -0.69 -7.23
C VAL A 52 7.41 -0.17 -7.18
N THR A 53 7.74 0.74 -6.26
CA THR A 53 9.11 1.22 -6.05
C THR A 53 10.08 0.06 -5.87
N GLU A 54 9.81 -0.84 -4.94
CA GLU A 54 10.71 -1.94 -4.60
C GLU A 54 10.91 -2.93 -5.76
N LEU A 55 9.87 -3.18 -6.56
CA LEU A 55 9.96 -4.10 -7.69
C LEU A 55 10.78 -3.54 -8.85
N ILE A 56 10.76 -2.22 -9.08
CA ILE A 56 11.35 -1.62 -10.28
C ILE A 56 12.62 -0.79 -10.01
N LYS A 57 13.00 -0.55 -8.76
CA LYS A 57 14.12 0.36 -8.41
C LYS A 57 15.46 0.03 -9.05
N GLU A 58 15.76 -1.24 -9.31
CA GLU A 58 17.02 -1.65 -9.93
C GLU A 58 17.01 -1.42 -11.46
N GLU A 59 15.85 -1.63 -12.10
CA GLU A 59 15.71 -1.55 -13.56
C GLU A 59 15.30 -0.15 -14.04
N HIS A 60 14.51 0.56 -13.23
CA HIS A 60 13.90 1.85 -13.53
C HIS A 60 13.97 2.80 -12.32
N PRO A 61 15.17 3.21 -11.88
CA PRO A 61 15.37 3.97 -10.64
C PRO A 61 14.65 5.33 -10.63
N ASP A 62 14.64 6.03 -11.77
CA ASP A 62 13.98 7.34 -11.87
C ASP A 62 12.46 7.22 -11.69
N LEU A 63 11.86 6.20 -12.32
CA LEU A 63 10.43 5.92 -12.18
C LEU A 63 10.09 5.39 -10.78
N ALA A 64 10.93 4.52 -10.21
CA ALA A 64 10.76 4.04 -8.84
C ALA A 64 10.74 5.20 -7.83
N ASN A 65 11.54 6.23 -8.07
CA ASN A 65 11.61 7.43 -7.24
C ASN A 65 10.31 8.27 -7.29
N GLU A 66 9.57 8.24 -8.40
CA GLU A 66 8.27 8.92 -8.49
C GLU A 66 7.21 8.26 -7.60
N PHE A 67 7.15 6.93 -7.61
CA PHE A 67 6.30 6.16 -6.71
C PHE A 67 6.73 6.32 -5.25
N PHE A 68 8.03 6.33 -4.98
CA PHE A 68 8.58 6.54 -3.64
C PHE A 68 8.18 7.90 -3.07
N LYS A 69 8.27 8.97 -3.87
CA LYS A 69 7.82 10.30 -3.47
C LYS A 69 6.33 10.32 -3.15
N SER A 70 5.52 9.62 -3.95
CA SER A 70 4.07 9.54 -3.72
C SER A 70 3.74 8.79 -2.43
N ALA A 71 4.41 7.65 -2.15
CA ALA A 71 4.27 6.93 -0.89
C ALA A 71 4.65 7.81 0.31
N ASN A 72 5.82 8.46 0.26
CA ASN A 72 6.29 9.32 1.35
C ASN A 72 5.41 10.54 1.59
N TYR A 73 4.82 11.10 0.54
CA TYR A 73 3.89 12.21 0.68
C TYR A 73 2.65 11.78 1.48
N LEU A 74 2.08 10.61 1.17
CA LEU A 74 0.89 10.09 1.84
C LEU A 74 1.15 9.53 3.24
N TYR A 75 2.39 9.11 3.52
CA TYR A 75 2.77 8.40 4.75
C TYR A 75 2.39 9.14 6.06
N PRO A 76 2.69 10.45 6.24
CA PRO A 76 2.31 11.17 7.46
C PRO A 76 0.80 11.25 7.67
N PHE A 77 0.01 11.30 6.59
CA PHE A 77 -1.45 11.36 6.69
C PHE A 77 -2.02 10.05 7.26
N GLY A 78 -1.48 8.91 6.85
CA GLY A 78 -1.87 7.60 7.39
C GLY A 78 -1.65 7.51 8.90
N ILE A 79 -0.53 8.03 9.39
CA ILE A 79 -0.23 8.13 10.83
C ILE A 79 -1.24 9.02 11.54
N LEU A 80 -1.53 10.21 11.00
CA LEU A 80 -2.46 11.17 11.60
C LEU A 80 -3.87 10.58 11.72
N VAL A 81 -4.37 9.92 10.67
CA VAL A 81 -5.69 9.30 10.68
C VAL A 81 -5.73 8.11 11.64
N LEU A 82 -4.70 7.26 11.65
CA LEU A 82 -4.61 6.15 12.60
C LEU A 82 -4.65 6.63 14.06
N LYS A 83 -3.86 7.66 14.35
CA LYS A 83 -3.81 8.32 15.66
C LYS A 83 -5.21 8.81 16.07
N LYS A 84 -5.95 9.44 15.15
CA LYS A 84 -7.33 9.92 15.39
C LYS A 84 -8.28 8.76 15.71
N ILE A 85 -8.28 7.71 14.90
CA ILE A 85 -9.17 6.55 15.07
C ILE A 85 -8.91 5.85 16.40
N LYS A 86 -7.64 5.56 16.70
CA LYS A 86 -7.24 4.74 17.86
C LYS A 86 -7.04 5.53 19.14
N LYS A 87 -6.99 6.87 19.07
CA LYS A 87 -6.71 7.76 20.21
C LYS A 87 -5.39 7.41 20.92
N ILE A 88 -4.37 7.07 20.13
CA ILE A 88 -3.02 6.71 20.59
C ILE A 88 -2.04 7.88 20.43
N ASN A 89 -0.83 7.75 20.98
CA ASN A 89 0.20 8.77 20.76
C ASN A 89 0.89 8.60 19.40
N ASN A 90 1.67 9.61 19.00
CA ASN A 90 2.30 9.64 17.67
C ASN A 90 3.27 8.48 17.45
N LYS A 91 4.07 8.14 18.47
CA LYS A 91 5.07 7.07 18.39
C LYS A 91 4.43 5.69 18.22
N GLU A 92 3.31 5.46 18.90
CA GLU A 92 2.52 4.23 18.75
C GLU A 92 1.89 4.16 17.36
N ALA A 93 1.31 5.26 16.87
CA ALA A 93 0.72 5.33 15.54
C ALA A 93 1.76 5.08 14.44
N GLU A 94 2.95 5.68 14.53
CA GLU A 94 4.05 5.47 13.59
C GLU A 94 4.46 4.00 13.52
N LYS A 95 4.68 3.36 14.68
CA LYS A 95 5.09 1.96 14.74
C LYS A 95 4.03 1.04 14.13
N GLU A 96 2.76 1.26 14.47
CA GLU A 96 1.67 0.42 13.99
C GLU A 96 1.41 0.65 12.49
N PHE A 97 1.47 1.90 12.04
CA PHE A 97 1.32 2.23 10.63
C PHE A 97 2.44 1.62 9.78
N LEU A 98 3.70 1.75 10.21
CA LEU A 98 4.85 1.12 9.56
C LEU A 98 4.63 -0.38 9.40
N SER A 99 4.31 -1.08 10.50
CA SER A 99 4.09 -2.53 10.46
C SER A 99 2.95 -2.94 9.52
N SER A 100 1.91 -2.12 9.43
CA SER A 100 0.75 -2.39 8.57
C SER A 100 1.09 -2.12 7.09
N VAL A 101 1.82 -1.04 6.82
CA VAL A 101 2.30 -0.69 5.48
C VAL A 101 3.27 -1.75 4.97
N ASP A 102 4.23 -2.19 5.78
CA ASP A 102 5.22 -3.20 5.41
C ASP A 102 4.55 -4.54 5.06
N SER A 103 3.59 -4.97 5.88
CA SER A 103 2.82 -6.20 5.62
C SER A 103 2.10 -6.11 4.28
N LEU A 104 1.31 -5.06 4.07
CA LEU A 104 0.51 -4.92 2.85
C LEU A 104 1.38 -4.65 1.61
N THR A 105 2.55 -4.02 1.77
CA THR A 105 3.53 -3.86 0.67
C THR A 105 4.01 -5.22 0.18
N ASN A 106 4.34 -6.14 1.09
CA ASN A 106 4.73 -7.49 0.72
C ASN A 106 3.59 -8.24 0.01
N ASP A 107 2.36 -8.09 0.50
CA ASP A 107 1.18 -8.70 -0.14
C ASP A 107 1.02 -8.18 -1.59
N TYR A 108 1.11 -6.86 -1.82
CA TYR A 108 1.09 -6.27 -3.16
C TYR A 108 2.23 -6.79 -4.06
N MET A 109 3.45 -6.89 -3.54
CA MET A 109 4.59 -7.39 -4.29
C MET A 109 4.39 -8.85 -4.70
N ASP A 110 3.86 -9.69 -3.81
CA ASP A 110 3.59 -11.09 -4.11
C ASP A 110 2.48 -11.24 -5.16
N PHE A 111 1.41 -10.44 -5.05
CA PHE A 111 0.36 -10.38 -6.07
C PHE A 111 0.91 -9.94 -7.44
N MET A 112 1.71 -8.88 -7.48
CA MET A 112 2.33 -8.37 -8.71
C MET A 112 3.25 -9.40 -9.34
N ARG A 113 4.07 -10.11 -8.56
CA ARG A 113 4.94 -11.18 -9.07
C ARG A 113 4.14 -12.33 -9.67
N GLN A 114 3.08 -12.77 -8.99
CA GLN A 114 2.17 -13.79 -9.53
C GLN A 114 1.55 -13.32 -10.85
N ASN A 115 1.11 -12.06 -10.92
CA ASN A 115 0.60 -11.47 -12.15
C ASN A 115 1.67 -11.42 -13.24
N GLY A 116 2.92 -11.10 -12.90
CA GLY A 116 4.05 -11.10 -13.82
C GLY A 116 4.30 -12.46 -14.46
N VAL A 117 4.12 -13.55 -13.71
CA VAL A 117 4.23 -14.93 -14.24
C VAL A 117 3.09 -15.24 -15.21
N ILE A 118 1.86 -14.81 -14.90
CA ILE A 118 0.66 -15.17 -15.66
C ILE A 118 0.49 -14.28 -16.91
N ASN A 119 0.63 -12.96 -16.74
CA ASN A 119 0.29 -11.94 -17.73
C ASN A 119 1.52 -11.24 -18.32
N GLN A 120 2.75 -11.65 -17.96
CA GLN A 120 4.01 -11.02 -18.38
C GLN A 120 4.07 -9.52 -18.06
N SER A 121 3.34 -9.10 -17.03
CA SER A 121 3.27 -7.72 -16.54
C SER A 121 2.94 -7.74 -15.05
N PHE A 122 3.52 -6.84 -14.27
CA PHE A 122 3.14 -6.69 -12.86
C PHE A 122 1.77 -6.02 -12.68
N ILE A 123 1.28 -5.29 -13.68
CA ILE A 123 0.10 -4.42 -13.58
C ILE A 123 -0.99 -4.81 -14.58
N ASN A 124 -0.66 -5.08 -15.84
CA ASN A 124 -1.66 -5.30 -16.88
C ASN A 124 -2.54 -6.51 -16.57
N GLY A 125 -3.83 -6.41 -16.93
CA GLY A 125 -4.83 -7.44 -16.63
C GLY A 125 -5.31 -7.42 -15.17
N THR A 126 -4.97 -6.39 -14.40
CA THR A 126 -5.39 -6.22 -12.99
C THR A 126 -5.95 -4.82 -12.76
N PHE A 127 -6.51 -4.59 -11.56
CA PHE A 127 -6.98 -3.28 -11.10
C PHE A 127 -5.85 -2.33 -10.66
N LEU A 128 -4.59 -2.79 -10.61
CA LEU A 128 -3.50 -2.02 -10.00
C LEU A 128 -3.20 -0.70 -10.73
N GLY A 129 -3.40 -0.65 -12.05
CA GLY A 129 -3.22 0.59 -12.82
C GLY A 129 -4.25 1.65 -12.45
N ASP A 130 -5.51 1.24 -12.31
CA ASP A 130 -6.60 2.12 -11.88
C ASP A 130 -6.39 2.57 -10.43
N ASP A 131 -5.93 1.68 -9.56
CA ASP A 131 -5.64 2.01 -8.17
C ASP A 131 -4.44 2.96 -8.01
N LEU A 132 -3.40 2.83 -8.84
CA LEU A 132 -2.29 3.80 -8.88
C LEU A 132 -2.78 5.19 -9.30
N ASN A 133 -3.66 5.26 -10.31
CA ASN A 133 -4.27 6.52 -10.73
C ASN A 133 -5.12 7.13 -9.60
N PHE A 134 -5.96 6.31 -8.96
CA PHE A 134 -6.77 6.73 -7.82
C PHE A 134 -5.89 7.27 -6.67
N CYS A 135 -4.80 6.59 -6.32
CA CYS A 135 -3.87 7.05 -5.30
C CYS A 135 -3.22 8.39 -5.67
N ASN A 136 -2.94 8.63 -6.94
CA ASN A 136 -2.46 9.92 -7.43
C ASN A 136 -3.54 11.02 -7.29
N GLU A 137 -4.81 10.71 -7.55
CA GLU A 137 -5.93 11.63 -7.32
C GLU A 137 -6.05 12.02 -5.84
N ILE A 138 -5.97 11.04 -4.93
CA ILE A 138 -5.96 11.29 -3.48
C ILE A 138 -4.79 12.20 -3.08
N ARG A 139 -3.58 11.92 -3.57
CA ARG A 139 -2.40 12.75 -3.34
C ARG A 139 -2.64 14.19 -3.79
N SER A 140 -3.13 14.38 -5.03
CA SER A 140 -3.40 15.69 -5.59
C SER A 140 -4.49 16.44 -4.83
N ALA A 141 -5.56 15.76 -4.39
CA ALA A 141 -6.61 16.37 -3.60
C ALA A 141 -6.09 16.92 -2.25
N ILE A 142 -5.23 16.15 -1.57
CA ILE A 142 -4.57 16.58 -0.33
C ILE A 142 -3.66 17.78 -0.59
N GLU A 143 -2.86 17.72 -1.66
CA GLU A 143 -1.94 18.81 -2.04
C GLU A 143 -2.68 20.13 -2.32
N ILE A 144 -3.77 20.07 -3.09
CA ILE A 144 -4.62 21.23 -3.37
C ILE A 144 -5.21 21.78 -2.07
N THR A 145 -5.77 20.91 -1.22
CA THR A 145 -6.39 21.32 0.05
C THR A 145 -5.40 22.06 0.95
N ILE A 146 -4.15 21.58 1.05
CA ILE A 146 -3.10 22.24 1.84
C ILE A 146 -2.67 23.56 1.20
N SER A 147 -2.50 23.58 -0.13
CA SER A 147 -2.13 24.79 -0.88
C SER A 147 -3.17 25.90 -0.72
N GLU A 148 -4.46 25.56 -0.76
CA GLU A 148 -5.55 26.51 -0.57
C GLU A 148 -5.69 26.95 0.88
N SER A 149 -5.49 26.04 1.84
CA SER A 149 -5.55 26.37 3.27
C SER A 149 -4.41 27.30 3.71
N SER A 150 -3.24 27.20 3.09
CA SER A 150 -2.07 28.04 3.41
C SER A 150 -2.11 29.45 2.80
N LYS A 151 -3.04 29.71 1.87
CA LYS A 151 -3.26 31.04 1.29
C LYS A 151 -4.22 31.91 2.11
N ASN A 152 -4.93 31.30 3.06
CA ASN A 152 -5.88 31.93 3.97
C ASN A 152 -5.29 32.09 5.37
#